data_AF-B0BSC3-F1
#
_entry.id   AF-B0BSC3-F1
#
_cell.length_a   1.000
_cell.length_b   1.000
_cell.length_c   1.000
_cell.angle_alpha   90.00
_cell.angle_beta   90.00
_cell.angle_gamma   90.00
#
_symmetry.space_group_name_H-M   'P 1'
#
loop_
_entity.id
_entity.type
_entity.pdbx_description
1 polymer ?
#
loop_
_entity_poly.entity_id
_entity_poly.type
_entity_poly.pdbx_seq_one_letter_code
_entity_poly.pdbx_strand_id
1 'polypeptide(L)'
;MISHYLDDLIENADRILLLQGPIGSFFTDLSEWLRTQNKTVFKINLNAGDEYFYPNSVLNTFAYRDSLENFHHYLVSFCQTHHIDQVICFGDNRKYHKIAKKVCQSLSVGFWAFEEGYFRPNYVTFEKSGVNAYSPIPCDATYFSQFENLPEPAKPQHVAKGFCPMAKLAIQYYVSAYYRRHHYPKYCHHRLLNVLYYVKLWSISGVKRFHYYLYDWNFAKRVEKGEFGDFFILPLQVYDDSQILVHSDYSSVEAILREVLLSFATKAPKHLRLIVKHHPMDRGFIDYGKVIDEYLEQYPELKKRIYYIHDVPMPVFLRHGKGMVTLNSTSGISALLHNMPVKTLGRANYDFAGLTYQGSLDDFWSNSEKPDDGLFNAYRKFHLHKTHINGSFYNKVILRYPYNQS
;
A
#
# COMPACT_ATOMS: atom_id res chain seq x y z
N MET A 1 -22.68 -17.22 3.55
CA MET A 1 -21.87 -16.03 3.88
C MET A 1 -20.41 -16.45 3.79
N ILE A 2 -19.53 -15.68 3.15
CA ILE A 2 -18.12 -16.06 3.05
C ILE A 2 -17.44 -15.90 4.41
N SER A 3 -16.60 -16.87 4.79
CA SER A 3 -15.80 -16.76 6.02
C SER A 3 -14.75 -15.65 5.86
N HIS A 4 -14.58 -14.81 6.87
CA HIS A 4 -13.59 -13.75 6.87
C HIS A 4 -12.21 -14.31 7.24
N TYR A 5 -11.11 -13.78 6.68
CA TYR A 5 -9.76 -14.30 6.95
C TYR A 5 -9.31 -14.17 8.41
N LEU A 6 -9.85 -13.20 9.15
CA LEU A 6 -9.64 -13.13 10.60
C LEU A 6 -10.31 -14.31 11.32
N ASP A 7 -11.49 -14.74 10.86
CA ASP A 7 -12.21 -15.88 11.43
C ASP A 7 -11.47 -17.18 11.07
N ASP A 8 -11.06 -17.32 9.81
CA ASP A 8 -10.22 -18.43 9.34
C ASP A 8 -8.92 -18.56 10.17
N LEU A 9 -8.29 -17.44 10.55
CA LEU A 9 -7.12 -17.45 11.44
C LEU A 9 -7.49 -17.99 12.82
N ILE A 10 -8.57 -17.49 13.43
CA ILE A 10 -8.97 -17.90 14.79
C ILE A 10 -9.36 -19.38 14.84
N GLU A 11 -10.03 -19.89 13.81
CA GLU A 11 -10.48 -21.28 13.76
C GLU A 11 -9.33 -22.29 13.54
N ASN A 12 -8.24 -21.87 12.88
CA ASN A 12 -7.18 -22.78 12.41
C ASN A 12 -5.79 -22.53 13.03
N ALA A 13 -5.68 -21.63 14.02
CA ALA A 13 -4.41 -21.29 14.64
C ALA A 13 -4.46 -21.55 16.14
N ASP A 14 -3.40 -22.11 16.73
CA ASP A 14 -3.21 -22.19 18.18
C ASP A 14 -1.98 -21.41 18.62
N ARG A 15 -0.92 -21.39 17.80
CA ARG A 15 0.42 -20.91 18.14
C ARG A 15 0.96 -19.98 17.07
N ILE A 16 0.71 -18.69 17.29
CA ILE A 16 0.90 -17.65 16.29
C ILE A 16 2.20 -16.89 16.56
N LEU A 17 3.08 -16.81 15.55
CA LEU A 17 4.27 -15.96 15.58
C LEU A 17 4.02 -14.64 14.86
N LEU A 18 4.15 -13.54 15.58
CA LEU A 18 4.21 -12.20 15.03
C LEU A 18 5.66 -11.83 14.66
N LEU A 19 5.88 -11.46 13.41
CA LEU A 19 7.14 -10.88 12.94
C LEU A 19 7.10 -9.35 13.04
N GLN A 20 7.72 -8.64 12.10
CA GLN A 20 7.68 -7.19 12.09
C GLN A 20 6.31 -6.68 11.63
N GLY A 21 5.73 -5.80 12.44
CA GLY A 21 4.42 -5.20 12.20
C GLY A 21 4.48 -3.85 11.47
N PRO A 22 3.31 -3.19 11.35
CA PRO A 22 3.27 -1.78 10.97
C PRO A 22 3.88 -0.91 12.07
N ILE A 23 4.20 0.34 11.74
CA ILE A 23 4.72 1.29 12.73
C ILE A 23 3.61 1.61 13.74
N GLY A 24 3.84 1.27 15.00
CA GLY A 24 2.93 1.56 16.11
C GLY A 24 2.63 0.33 16.98
N SER A 25 1.66 0.46 17.86
CA SER A 25 1.26 -0.57 18.84
C SER A 25 0.39 -1.68 18.28
N PHE A 26 -0.02 -1.63 17.01
CA PHE A 26 -1.04 -2.55 16.49
C PHE A 26 -0.73 -4.04 16.74
N PHE A 27 0.52 -4.49 16.62
CA PHE A 27 0.86 -5.89 16.90
C PHE A 27 0.77 -6.25 18.38
N THR A 28 0.94 -5.29 19.27
CA THR A 28 0.67 -5.45 20.70
C THR A 28 -0.83 -5.61 20.92
N ASP A 29 -1.65 -4.71 20.35
CA ASP A 29 -3.12 -4.78 20.41
C ASP A 29 -3.65 -6.09 19.83
N LEU A 30 -3.09 -6.53 18.70
CA LEU A 30 -3.39 -7.82 18.06
C LEU A 30 -3.01 -9.00 18.97
N SER A 31 -1.82 -8.96 19.60
CA SER A 31 -1.39 -10.03 20.51
C SER A 31 -2.31 -10.16 21.73
N GLU A 32 -2.79 -9.05 22.27
CA GLU A 32 -3.70 -9.02 23.40
C GLU A 32 -5.06 -9.60 23.00
N TRP A 33 -5.59 -9.16 21.87
CA TRP A 33 -6.83 -9.70 21.32
C TRP A 33 -6.74 -11.21 21.02
N LEU A 34 -5.68 -11.67 20.36
CA LEU A 34 -5.46 -13.10 20.07
C LEU A 34 -5.42 -13.95 21.36
N ARG A 35 -4.81 -13.44 22.44
CA ARG A 35 -4.82 -14.12 23.74
C ARG A 35 -6.23 -14.22 24.33
N THR A 36 -7.10 -13.22 24.12
CA THR A 36 -8.52 -13.34 24.52
C THR A 36 -9.28 -14.42 23.74
N GLN A 37 -8.77 -14.81 22.56
CA GLN A 37 -9.28 -15.92 21.75
C GLN A 37 -8.57 -17.26 22.06
N ASN A 38 -7.95 -17.37 23.24
CA ASN A 38 -7.19 -18.54 23.72
C ASN A 38 -6.00 -18.95 22.84
N LYS A 39 -5.40 -18.00 22.10
CA LYS A 39 -4.22 -18.28 21.26
C LYS A 39 -2.92 -18.01 22.00
N THR A 40 -1.91 -18.84 21.75
CA THR A 40 -0.55 -18.60 22.24
C THR A 40 0.19 -17.73 21.23
N VAL A 41 0.57 -16.52 21.63
CA VAL A 41 1.26 -15.57 20.75
C VAL A 41 2.73 -15.48 21.09
N PHE A 42 3.57 -15.60 20.05
CA PHE A 42 5.01 -15.38 20.05
C PHE A 42 5.33 -14.11 19.27
N LYS A 43 6.39 -13.40 19.65
CA LYS A 43 6.86 -12.22 18.93
C LYS A 43 8.37 -12.31 18.71
N ILE A 44 8.81 -12.07 17.48
CA ILE A 44 10.22 -11.79 17.19
C ILE A 44 10.38 -10.30 16.87
N ASN A 45 11.18 -9.59 17.68
CA ASN A 45 11.63 -8.23 17.42
C ASN A 45 12.89 -8.26 16.56
N LEU A 46 12.87 -7.52 15.44
CA LEU A 46 14.00 -7.45 14.50
C LEU A 46 14.82 -6.16 14.70
N ASN A 47 14.25 -5.13 15.32
CA ASN A 47 14.94 -3.89 15.65
C ASN A 47 14.37 -3.21 16.90
N ALA A 48 15.04 -2.14 17.35
CA ALA A 48 14.65 -1.45 18.57
C ALA A 48 13.37 -0.59 18.46
N GLY A 49 12.91 -0.25 17.25
CA GLY A 49 11.59 0.34 17.02
C GLY A 49 10.48 -0.68 17.25
N ASP A 50 10.68 -1.93 16.80
CA ASP A 50 9.76 -3.04 17.10
C ASP A 50 9.69 -3.27 18.62
N GLU A 51 10.85 -3.34 19.29
CA GLU A 51 10.95 -3.49 20.74
C GLU A 51 10.29 -2.33 21.51
N TYR A 52 10.34 -1.11 20.98
CA TYR A 52 9.70 0.04 21.64
C TYR A 52 8.17 -0.11 21.72
N PHE A 53 7.53 -0.61 20.66
CA PHE A 53 6.08 -0.82 20.65
C PHE A 53 5.65 -2.19 21.18
N TYR A 54 6.55 -3.18 21.14
CA TYR A 54 6.35 -4.52 21.67
C TYR A 54 7.56 -4.92 22.55
N PRO A 55 7.56 -4.54 23.84
CA PRO A 55 8.71 -4.72 24.73
C PRO A 55 9.13 -6.19 24.91
N ASN A 56 10.43 -6.43 25.03
CA ASN A 56 10.98 -7.78 25.29
C ASN A 56 10.55 -8.35 26.66
N SER A 57 10.01 -7.52 27.56
CA SER A 57 9.44 -7.98 28.83
C SER A 57 8.07 -8.64 28.68
N VAL A 58 7.41 -8.48 27.53
CA VAL A 58 6.14 -9.18 27.24
C VAL A 58 6.43 -10.67 27.06
N LEU A 59 5.58 -11.52 27.63
CA LEU A 59 5.71 -12.98 27.53
C LEU A 59 5.82 -13.46 26.08
N ASN A 60 6.69 -14.44 25.84
CA ASN A 60 6.99 -15.05 24.53
C ASN A 60 7.53 -14.05 23.49
N THR A 61 8.28 -13.04 23.92
CA THR A 61 8.94 -12.08 23.06
C THR A 61 10.44 -12.34 22.97
N PHE A 62 10.95 -12.39 21.76
CA PHE A 62 12.34 -12.75 21.48
C PHE A 62 12.98 -11.66 20.62
N ALA A 63 14.19 -11.25 20.98
CA ALA A 63 14.98 -10.31 20.19
C ALA A 63 15.91 -11.08 19.25
N TYR A 64 15.69 -10.97 17.94
CA TYR A 64 16.60 -11.53 16.96
C TYR A 64 17.72 -10.54 16.65
N ARG A 65 18.94 -10.89 17.03
CA ARG A 65 20.12 -9.99 16.95
C ARG A 65 21.19 -10.46 15.98
N ASP A 66 20.97 -11.58 15.30
CA ASP A 66 21.94 -12.15 14.36
C ASP A 66 21.71 -11.64 12.93
N SER A 67 22.53 -12.10 11.99
CA SER A 67 22.54 -11.59 10.61
C SER A 67 21.40 -12.13 9.77
N LEU A 68 21.04 -11.42 8.70
CA LEU A 68 19.97 -11.84 7.81
C LEU A 68 20.20 -13.25 7.23
N GLU A 69 21.45 -13.62 6.98
CA GLU A 69 21.87 -14.92 6.43
C GLU A 69 21.50 -16.07 7.38
N ASN A 70 21.63 -15.85 8.69
CA ASN A 70 21.30 -16.84 9.72
C ASN A 70 19.81 -16.89 10.05
N PHE A 71 19.01 -15.94 9.55
CA PHE A 71 17.60 -15.83 9.93
C PHE A 71 16.77 -17.02 9.47
N HIS A 72 17.09 -17.62 8.31
CA HIS A 72 16.40 -18.81 7.83
C HIS A 72 16.53 -19.98 8.81
N HIS A 73 17.76 -20.33 9.18
CA HIS A 73 18.02 -21.41 10.13
C HIS A 73 17.38 -21.13 11.49
N TYR A 74 17.56 -19.91 12.01
CA TYR A 74 16.94 -19.48 13.26
C TYR A 74 15.42 -19.65 13.24
N LEU A 75 14.74 -19.18 12.19
CA LEU A 75 13.29 -19.23 12.11
C LEU A 75 12.77 -20.67 11.98
N VAL A 76 13.47 -21.54 11.24
CA VAL A 76 13.14 -22.99 11.19
C VAL A 76 13.20 -23.59 12.60
N SER A 77 14.32 -23.43 13.30
CA SER A 77 14.48 -23.95 14.66
C SER A 77 13.45 -23.36 15.62
N PHE A 78 13.14 -22.07 15.49
CA PHE A 78 12.16 -21.37 16.31
C PHE A 78 10.75 -21.94 16.11
N CYS A 79 10.32 -22.09 14.85
CA CYS A 79 9.01 -22.65 14.52
C CYS A 79 8.86 -24.08 15.04
N GLN A 80 9.88 -24.92 14.91
CA GLN A 80 9.87 -26.30 15.41
C GLN A 80 9.85 -26.37 16.94
N THR A 81 10.73 -25.60 17.61
CA THR A 81 10.84 -25.58 19.08
C THR A 81 9.57 -25.09 19.75
N HIS A 82 8.95 -24.05 19.18
CA HIS A 82 7.75 -23.45 19.73
C HIS A 82 6.46 -23.96 19.09
N HIS A 83 6.52 -24.97 18.21
CA HIS A 83 5.38 -25.52 17.49
C HIS A 83 4.49 -24.43 16.84
N ILE A 84 5.11 -23.49 16.13
CA ILE A 84 4.39 -22.40 15.47
C ILE A 84 3.58 -22.96 14.31
N ASP A 85 2.29 -22.64 14.25
CA ASP A 85 1.36 -23.08 13.19
C ASP A 85 0.96 -21.95 12.23
N GLN A 86 1.04 -20.70 12.68
CA GLN A 86 0.80 -19.51 11.87
C GLN A 86 1.87 -18.44 12.10
N VAL A 87 2.29 -17.78 11.02
CA VAL A 87 3.18 -16.62 11.05
C VAL A 87 2.47 -15.41 10.46
N ILE A 88 2.51 -14.27 11.15
CA ILE A 88 1.88 -13.02 10.75
C ILE A 88 2.93 -11.93 10.62
N CYS A 89 2.91 -11.19 9.52
CA CYS A 89 3.76 -10.02 9.30
C CYS A 89 3.00 -8.83 8.72
N PHE A 90 3.66 -7.69 8.56
CA PHE A 90 3.12 -6.54 7.83
C PHE A 90 3.97 -6.25 6.59
N GLY A 91 3.33 -6.30 5.42
CA GLY A 91 3.94 -6.38 4.10
C GLY A 91 4.71 -7.69 3.91
N ASP A 92 4.57 -8.37 2.78
CA ASP A 92 5.22 -9.67 2.54
C ASP A 92 6.59 -9.57 1.83
N ASN A 93 7.01 -8.37 1.46
CA ASN A 93 8.21 -8.13 0.65
C ASN A 93 9.43 -7.63 1.44
N ARG A 94 9.34 -7.48 2.76
CA ARG A 94 10.52 -7.14 3.58
C ARG A 94 11.53 -8.29 3.56
N LYS A 95 12.83 -7.99 3.71
CA LYS A 95 13.93 -8.98 3.62
C LYS A 95 13.67 -10.22 4.49
N TYR A 96 13.32 -10.01 5.76
CA TYR A 96 13.00 -11.08 6.71
C TYR A 96 11.68 -11.78 6.39
N HIS A 97 10.68 -11.07 5.86
CA HIS A 97 9.37 -11.65 5.55
C HIS A 97 9.42 -12.57 4.32
N LYS A 98 10.27 -12.25 3.34
CA LYS A 98 10.58 -13.15 2.21
C LYS A 98 11.19 -14.47 2.67
N ILE A 99 12.09 -14.42 3.65
CA ILE A 99 12.66 -15.63 4.26
C ILE A 99 11.55 -16.38 5.02
N ALA A 100 10.75 -15.67 5.81
CA ALA A 100 9.66 -16.27 6.57
C ALA A 100 8.65 -16.98 5.69
N LYS A 101 8.24 -16.40 4.56
CA LYS A 101 7.33 -17.04 3.59
C LYS A 101 7.88 -18.38 3.09
N LYS A 102 9.18 -18.44 2.76
CA LYS A 102 9.84 -19.69 2.33
C LYS A 102 9.89 -20.74 3.45
N VAL A 103 10.22 -20.32 4.68
CA VAL A 103 10.22 -21.22 5.85
C VAL A 103 8.81 -21.74 6.16
N CYS A 104 7.80 -20.88 6.05
CA CYS A 104 6.41 -21.29 6.27
C CYS A 104 5.99 -22.35 5.25
N GLN A 105 6.35 -22.16 3.97
CA GLN A 105 6.10 -23.14 2.92
C GLN A 105 6.80 -24.48 3.18
N SER A 106 8.06 -24.48 3.59
CA SER A 106 8.81 -25.73 3.84
C SER A 106 8.33 -26.49 5.07
N LEU A 107 7.79 -25.79 6.06
CA LEU A 107 7.28 -26.38 7.31
C LEU A 107 5.77 -26.61 7.30
N SER A 108 5.06 -26.32 6.21
CA SER A 108 3.59 -26.34 6.14
C SER A 108 2.91 -25.48 7.22
N VAL A 109 3.57 -24.38 7.61
CA VAL A 109 3.07 -23.36 8.54
C VAL A 109 2.31 -22.31 7.73
N GLY A 110 1.16 -21.84 8.22
CA GLY A 110 0.43 -20.81 7.49
C GLY A 110 1.11 -19.45 7.61
N PHE A 111 1.07 -18.68 6.54
CA PHE A 111 1.68 -17.35 6.45
C PHE A 111 0.60 -16.32 6.17
N TRP A 112 0.60 -15.21 6.90
CA TRP A 112 -0.38 -14.14 6.76
C TRP A 112 0.30 -12.79 6.74
N ALA A 113 -0.26 -11.87 5.95
CA ALA A 113 0.25 -10.53 5.84
C ALA A 113 -0.86 -9.50 6.06
N PHE A 114 -0.57 -8.54 6.92
CA PHE A 114 -1.27 -7.27 6.96
C PHE A 114 -0.69 -6.32 5.92
N GLU A 115 -1.53 -5.45 5.38
CA GLU A 115 -1.14 -4.33 4.51
C GLU A 115 -2.05 -3.13 4.78
N GLU A 116 -1.65 -1.93 4.35
CA GLU A 116 -2.58 -0.81 4.22
C GLU A 116 -3.82 -1.22 3.40
N GLY A 117 -5.00 -0.71 3.77
CA GLY A 117 -6.25 -1.14 3.13
C GLY A 117 -6.34 -0.77 1.66
N TYR A 118 -6.97 -1.64 0.86
CA TYR A 118 -7.34 -1.32 -0.52
C TYR A 118 -8.44 -0.24 -0.56
N PHE A 119 -9.38 -0.30 0.38
CA PHE A 119 -10.46 0.68 0.56
C PHE A 119 -10.14 1.66 1.70
N ARG A 120 -9.27 2.63 1.43
CA ARG A 120 -8.89 3.67 2.41
C ARG A 120 -10.02 4.68 2.64
N PRO A 121 -10.07 5.34 3.81
CA PRO A 121 -9.10 5.30 4.91
C PRO A 121 -9.50 4.37 6.07
N ASN A 122 -10.66 3.72 5.97
CA ASN A 122 -11.30 3.07 7.11
C ASN A 122 -11.00 1.58 7.23
N TYR A 123 -10.16 1.00 6.36
CA TYR A 123 -9.87 -0.41 6.40
C TYR A 123 -8.37 -0.67 6.33
N VAL A 124 -7.98 -1.81 6.89
CA VAL A 124 -6.68 -2.47 6.69
C VAL A 124 -6.90 -3.81 6.01
N THR A 125 -5.93 -4.27 5.24
CA THR A 125 -5.99 -5.56 4.55
C THR A 125 -5.33 -6.63 5.41
N PHE A 126 -5.94 -7.80 5.50
CA PHE A 126 -5.37 -9.00 6.10
C PHE A 126 -5.61 -10.19 5.17
N GLU A 127 -4.55 -10.78 4.63
CA GLU A 127 -4.64 -11.88 3.66
C GLU A 127 -3.71 -13.04 3.98
N LYS A 128 -4.12 -14.24 3.52
CA LYS A 128 -3.34 -15.47 3.61
C LYS A 128 -2.35 -15.55 2.46
N SER A 129 -1.14 -16.03 2.74
CA SER A 129 -0.05 -16.35 1.80
C SER A 129 0.57 -15.17 1.03
N GLY A 130 -0.07 -14.01 0.92
CA GLY A 130 0.48 -12.81 0.31
C GLY A 130 -0.56 -11.70 0.19
N VAL A 131 -0.11 -10.49 -0.14
CA VAL A 131 -0.94 -9.28 -0.31
C VAL A 131 -0.60 -8.56 -1.61
N ASN A 132 -1.45 -7.63 -2.04
CA ASN A 132 -1.29 -6.92 -3.31
C ASN A 132 -1.15 -7.93 -4.47
N ALA A 133 -0.19 -7.74 -5.38
CA ALA A 133 0.03 -8.67 -6.49
C ALA A 133 0.59 -10.06 -6.09
N TYR A 134 0.86 -10.32 -4.80
CA TYR A 134 1.08 -11.68 -4.28
C TYR A 134 -0.14 -12.30 -3.60
N SER A 135 -1.29 -11.61 -3.62
CA SER A 135 -2.55 -12.20 -3.18
C SER A 135 -2.83 -13.49 -3.94
N PRO A 136 -3.28 -14.56 -3.26
CA PRO A 136 -3.70 -15.80 -3.92
C PRO A 136 -5.10 -15.68 -4.55
N ILE A 137 -5.80 -14.55 -4.36
CA ILE A 137 -7.13 -14.35 -4.91
C ILE A 137 -7.03 -14.21 -6.44
N PRO A 138 -7.81 -14.96 -7.22
CA PRO A 138 -7.78 -14.86 -8.67
C PRO A 138 -8.09 -13.45 -9.18
N CYS A 139 -7.24 -12.92 -10.06
CA CYS A 139 -7.48 -11.68 -10.80
C CYS A 139 -8.31 -12.00 -12.05
N ASP A 140 -9.58 -12.33 -11.85
CA ASP A 140 -10.45 -12.81 -12.91
C ASP A 140 -11.91 -12.40 -12.70
N ALA A 141 -12.56 -11.97 -13.78
CA ALA A 141 -13.94 -11.48 -13.73
C ALA A 141 -14.93 -12.59 -13.30
N THR A 142 -14.76 -13.81 -13.82
CA THR A 142 -15.66 -14.93 -13.50
C THR A 142 -15.57 -15.31 -12.03
N TYR A 143 -14.39 -15.19 -11.42
CA TYR A 143 -14.21 -15.39 -9.98
C TYR A 143 -15.00 -14.35 -9.16
N PHE A 144 -15.03 -13.09 -9.56
CA PHE A 144 -15.72 -12.05 -8.76
C PHE A 144 -17.23 -11.98 -9.01
N SER A 145 -17.72 -12.30 -10.21
CA SER A 145 -19.16 -12.26 -10.53
C SER A 145 -20.03 -13.14 -9.61
N GLN A 146 -19.48 -14.22 -9.04
CA GLN A 146 -20.21 -15.05 -8.07
C GLN A 146 -20.57 -14.30 -6.76
N PHE A 147 -19.97 -13.13 -6.50
CA PHE A 147 -20.15 -12.34 -5.28
C PHE A 147 -21.03 -11.11 -5.45
N GLU A 148 -21.63 -10.89 -6.63
CA GLU A 148 -22.52 -9.74 -6.89
C GLU A 148 -23.68 -9.65 -5.87
N ASN A 149 -24.22 -10.81 -5.51
CA ASN A 149 -25.33 -10.98 -4.58
C ASN A 149 -24.94 -11.01 -3.10
N LEU A 150 -23.65 -10.78 -2.75
CA LEU A 150 -23.30 -10.58 -1.35
C LEU A 150 -24.08 -9.38 -0.78
N PRO A 151 -24.50 -9.45 0.51
CA PRO A 151 -25.13 -8.31 1.16
C PRO A 151 -24.19 -7.10 1.17
N GLU A 152 -24.73 -5.90 1.29
CA GLU A 152 -23.89 -4.72 1.47
C GLU A 152 -23.22 -4.79 2.86
N PRO A 153 -21.89 -4.59 2.96
CA PRO A 153 -21.21 -4.53 4.25
C PRO A 153 -21.76 -3.41 5.14
N ALA A 154 -21.69 -3.61 6.45
CA ALA A 154 -22.00 -2.55 7.40
C ALA A 154 -21.14 -1.31 7.15
N LYS A 155 -21.72 -0.11 7.38
CA LYS A 155 -20.97 1.14 7.25
C LYS A 155 -19.78 1.12 8.23
N PRO A 156 -18.55 1.37 7.76
CA PRO A 156 -17.39 1.33 8.63
C PRO A 156 -17.41 2.49 9.64
N GLN A 157 -16.86 2.23 10.81
CA GLN A 157 -16.52 3.29 11.76
C GLN A 157 -15.36 4.13 11.19
N HIS A 158 -15.47 5.45 11.29
CA HIS A 158 -14.43 6.38 10.89
C HIS A 158 -13.32 6.44 11.95
N VAL A 159 -12.37 5.53 11.84
CA VAL A 159 -11.26 5.39 12.80
C VAL A 159 -9.97 6.08 12.35
N ALA A 160 -9.87 6.55 11.11
CA ALA A 160 -8.70 7.27 10.64
C ALA A 160 -8.68 8.71 11.19
N LYS A 161 -7.62 9.08 11.92
CA LYS A 161 -7.43 10.43 12.52
C LYS A 161 -6.47 11.33 11.75
N GLY A 162 -6.17 11.01 10.49
CA GLY A 162 -5.29 11.80 9.63
C GLY A 162 -3.79 11.65 9.92
N PHE A 163 -3.02 12.64 9.47
CA PHE A 163 -1.55 12.55 9.39
C PHE A 163 -0.82 12.63 10.75
N CYS A 164 -1.29 13.45 11.67
CA CYS A 164 -0.55 13.75 12.91
C CYS A 164 -0.32 12.51 13.81
N PRO A 165 -1.31 11.62 14.05
CA PRO A 165 -1.09 10.39 14.80
C PRO A 165 -0.07 9.46 14.14
N MET A 166 -0.15 9.29 12.82
CA MET A 166 0.82 8.52 12.03
C MET A 166 2.23 9.08 12.19
N ALA A 167 2.39 10.40 12.04
CA ALA A 167 3.69 11.06 12.18
C ALA A 167 4.28 10.88 13.58
N LYS A 168 3.46 11.00 14.64
CA LYS A 168 3.90 10.78 16.02
C LYS A 168 4.45 9.35 16.22
N LEU A 169 3.70 8.34 15.78
CA LEU A 169 4.12 6.94 15.88
C LEU A 169 5.40 6.67 15.08
N ALA A 170 5.49 7.23 13.86
CA ALA A 170 6.68 7.12 13.03
C ALA A 170 7.93 7.74 13.70
N ILE A 171 7.80 8.95 14.26
CA ILE A 171 8.89 9.60 15.00
C ILE A 171 9.35 8.71 16.16
N GLN A 172 8.43 8.23 16.99
CA GLN A 172 8.75 7.36 18.12
C GLN A 172 9.46 6.08 17.66
N TYR A 173 8.97 5.43 16.60
CA TYR A 173 9.58 4.23 16.03
C TYR A 173 11.01 4.47 15.57
N TYR A 174 11.22 5.46 14.70
CA TYR A 174 12.51 5.68 14.05
C TYR A 174 13.55 6.28 15.01
N VAL A 175 13.14 7.11 15.97
CA VAL A 175 14.03 7.58 17.05
C VAL A 175 14.51 6.39 17.87
N SER A 176 13.61 5.52 18.31
CA SER A 176 13.96 4.31 19.07
C SER A 176 14.87 3.37 18.26
N ALA A 177 14.50 3.10 17.00
CA ALA A 177 15.29 2.27 16.09
C ALA A 177 16.71 2.82 15.87
N TYR A 178 16.87 4.13 15.73
CA TYR A 178 18.16 4.76 15.46
C TYR A 178 19.08 4.83 16.68
N TYR A 179 18.60 5.33 17.81
CA TYR A 179 19.43 5.52 19.01
C TYR A 179 19.78 4.18 19.68
N ARG A 180 18.90 3.18 19.59
CA ARG A 180 19.12 1.84 20.16
C ARG A 180 19.50 0.79 19.11
N ARG A 181 19.95 1.21 17.91
CA ARG A 181 20.38 0.29 16.83
C ARG A 181 21.46 -0.70 17.26
N HIS A 182 22.30 -0.32 18.23
CA HIS A 182 23.36 -1.18 18.77
C HIS A 182 22.81 -2.40 19.53
N HIS A 183 21.54 -2.38 19.97
CA HIS A 183 20.86 -3.57 20.50
C HIS A 183 20.53 -4.62 19.42
N TYR A 184 20.54 -4.23 18.13
CA TYR A 184 20.26 -5.06 16.96
C TYR A 184 21.31 -4.78 15.86
N PRO A 185 22.60 -5.04 16.13
CA PRO A 185 23.71 -4.52 15.32
C PRO A 185 23.76 -5.06 13.89
N LYS A 186 23.20 -6.27 13.67
CA LYS A 186 23.20 -6.95 12.37
C LYS A 186 21.88 -6.79 11.59
N TYR A 187 20.94 -6.01 12.11
CA TYR A 187 19.64 -5.84 11.48
C TYR A 187 19.74 -5.11 10.13
N CYS A 188 19.23 -5.77 9.09
CA CYS A 188 19.16 -5.22 7.75
C CYS A 188 17.79 -4.59 7.50
N HIS A 189 17.69 -3.27 7.72
CA HIS A 189 16.46 -2.55 7.42
C HIS A 189 16.14 -2.57 5.92
N HIS A 190 14.84 -2.53 5.60
CA HIS A 190 14.33 -2.56 4.23
C HIS A 190 14.42 -1.20 3.52
N ARG A 191 14.58 -0.11 4.28
CA ARG A 191 14.93 1.26 3.84
C ARG A 191 16.25 1.71 4.44
N LEU A 192 16.87 2.76 3.87
CA LEU A 192 17.98 3.46 4.53
C LEU A 192 17.50 4.02 5.88
N LEU A 193 18.28 3.88 6.96
CA LEU A 193 17.97 4.36 8.32
C LEU A 193 18.86 5.53 8.75
N ASN A 194 19.05 6.51 7.87
CA ASN A 194 19.81 7.71 8.23
C ASN A 194 18.85 8.81 8.73
N VAL A 195 18.65 8.91 10.04
CA VAL A 195 17.70 9.87 10.64
C VAL A 195 18.02 11.31 10.26
N LEU A 196 19.30 11.71 10.21
CA LEU A 196 19.68 13.06 9.79
C LEU A 196 19.35 13.34 8.32
N TYR A 197 19.49 12.33 7.46
CA TYR A 197 19.06 12.39 6.06
C TYR A 197 17.53 12.59 5.97
N TYR A 198 16.73 11.80 6.69
CA TYR A 198 15.26 11.99 6.69
C TYR A 198 14.84 13.30 7.34
N VAL A 199 15.45 13.73 8.45
CA VAL A 199 15.14 15.02 9.08
C VAL A 199 15.40 16.17 8.11
N LYS A 200 16.54 16.17 7.41
CA LYS A 200 16.83 17.16 6.37
C LYS A 200 15.77 17.16 5.26
N LEU A 201 15.37 15.99 4.77
CA LEU A 201 14.44 15.85 3.65
C LEU A 201 12.99 16.17 4.03
N TRP A 202 12.57 15.83 5.25
CA TRP A 202 11.27 16.23 5.79
C TRP A 202 11.20 17.74 6.08
N SER A 203 12.30 18.36 6.53
CA SER A 203 12.39 19.82 6.64
C SER A 203 12.28 20.50 5.28
N ILE A 204 13.00 19.99 4.26
CA ILE A 204 12.87 20.46 2.87
C ILE A 204 11.44 20.23 2.35
N SER A 205 10.83 19.08 2.63
CA SER A 205 9.44 18.76 2.28
C SER A 205 8.45 19.72 2.93
N GLY A 206 8.70 20.14 4.18
CA GLY A 206 7.92 21.16 4.89
C GLY A 206 7.99 22.54 4.22
N VAL A 207 9.19 22.98 3.85
CA VAL A 207 9.40 24.25 3.11
C VAL A 207 8.74 24.19 1.73
N LYS A 208 8.98 23.10 0.97
CA LYS A 208 8.39 22.87 -0.34
C LYS A 208 6.87 22.75 -0.28
N ARG A 209 6.31 22.15 0.78
CA ARG A 209 4.85 22.07 0.98
C ARG A 209 4.23 23.46 1.07
N PHE A 210 4.85 24.41 1.75
CA PHE A 210 4.34 25.79 1.78
C PHE A 210 4.40 26.44 0.39
N HIS A 211 5.53 26.28 -0.32
CA HIS A 211 5.69 26.79 -1.68
C HIS A 211 4.66 26.19 -2.65
N TYR A 212 4.51 24.87 -2.69
CA TYR A 212 3.56 24.18 -3.56
C TYR A 212 2.11 24.37 -3.14
N TYR A 213 1.82 24.51 -1.83
CA TYR A 213 0.49 24.89 -1.38
C TYR A 213 0.08 26.23 -2.01
N LEU A 214 0.97 27.23 -2.03
CA LEU A 214 0.68 28.51 -2.67
C LEU A 214 0.57 28.38 -4.21
N TYR A 215 1.45 27.60 -4.83
CA TYR A 215 1.46 27.39 -6.28
C TYR A 215 0.20 26.64 -6.78
N ASP A 216 -0.22 25.59 -6.06
CA ASP A 216 -1.34 24.73 -6.41
C ASP A 216 -2.67 25.18 -5.77
N TRP A 217 -2.69 26.23 -4.94
CA TRP A 217 -3.86 26.59 -4.11
C TRP A 217 -5.15 26.68 -4.93
N ASN A 218 -5.08 27.32 -6.10
CA ASN A 218 -6.24 27.47 -6.97
C ASN A 218 -6.42 26.32 -7.96
N PHE A 219 -5.47 25.39 -8.09
CA PHE A 219 -5.54 24.30 -9.07
C PHE A 219 -6.79 23.43 -8.88
N ALA A 220 -7.10 23.09 -7.63
CA ALA A 220 -8.32 22.34 -7.30
C ALA A 220 -9.59 23.04 -7.82
N LYS A 221 -9.72 24.35 -7.54
CA LYS A 221 -10.85 25.16 -7.99
C LYS A 221 -10.91 25.25 -9.52
N ARG A 222 -9.76 25.32 -10.19
CA ARG A 222 -9.66 25.37 -11.65
C ARG A 222 -10.12 24.06 -12.30
N VAL A 223 -9.81 22.91 -11.68
CA VAL A 223 -10.35 21.59 -12.08
C VAL A 223 -11.86 21.56 -11.91
N GLU A 224 -12.37 22.00 -10.77
CA GLU A 224 -13.82 22.03 -10.49
C GLU A 224 -14.58 22.98 -11.44
N LYS A 225 -13.93 24.05 -11.90
CA LYS A 225 -14.46 24.96 -12.94
C LYS A 225 -14.36 24.40 -14.37
N GLY A 226 -13.73 23.25 -14.56
CA GLY A 226 -13.56 22.62 -15.88
C GLY A 226 -12.49 23.27 -16.76
N GLU A 227 -11.58 24.09 -16.21
CA GLU A 227 -10.56 24.82 -16.99
C GLU A 227 -9.60 23.90 -17.76
N PHE A 228 -9.48 22.64 -17.33
CA PHE A 228 -8.61 21.64 -17.96
C PHE A 228 -9.36 20.72 -18.94
N GLY A 229 -10.65 20.93 -19.18
CA GLY A 229 -11.45 20.06 -20.07
C GLY A 229 -11.25 18.58 -19.75
N ASP A 230 -10.95 17.79 -20.78
CA ASP A 230 -10.68 16.36 -20.63
C ASP A 230 -9.21 16.11 -20.23
N PHE A 231 -9.02 15.41 -19.12
CA PHE A 231 -7.69 15.10 -18.61
C PHE A 231 -7.56 13.68 -18.05
N PHE A 232 -6.35 13.14 -18.17
CA PHE A 232 -5.93 11.90 -17.54
C PHE A 232 -5.02 12.21 -16.35
N ILE A 233 -4.92 11.27 -15.42
CA ILE A 233 -4.17 11.44 -14.17
C ILE A 233 -3.08 10.37 -14.08
N LEU A 234 -1.87 10.77 -13.75
CA LEU A 234 -0.76 9.89 -13.38
C LEU A 234 -0.33 10.21 -11.95
N PRO A 235 -0.82 9.49 -10.92
CA PRO A 235 -0.27 9.58 -9.57
C PRO A 235 1.08 8.86 -9.50
N LEU A 236 2.14 9.62 -9.22
CA LEU A 236 3.47 9.06 -8.97
C LEU A 236 3.50 8.36 -7.60
N GLN A 237 4.26 7.26 -7.52
CA GLN A 237 4.51 6.52 -6.28
C GLN A 237 5.79 6.99 -5.59
N VAL A 238 5.99 6.54 -4.35
CA VAL A 238 7.22 6.77 -3.60
C VAL A 238 8.40 6.15 -4.37
N TYR A 239 9.48 6.91 -4.56
CA TYR A 239 10.63 6.47 -5.34
C TYR A 239 11.31 5.19 -4.82
N ASP A 240 11.25 4.94 -3.51
CA ASP A 240 11.80 3.76 -2.84
C ASP A 240 10.74 2.68 -2.57
N ASP A 241 9.57 2.78 -3.21
CA ASP A 241 8.52 1.78 -3.07
C ASP A 241 8.99 0.43 -3.63
N SER A 242 9.08 -0.54 -2.75
CA SER A 242 9.40 -1.92 -3.11
C SER A 242 8.42 -2.52 -4.13
N GLN A 243 7.21 -1.96 -4.26
CA GLN A 243 6.23 -2.33 -5.26
C GLN A 243 6.73 -2.11 -6.69
N ILE A 244 7.60 -1.13 -6.93
CA ILE A 244 8.15 -0.86 -8.27
C ILE A 244 9.07 -2.01 -8.68
N LEU A 245 10.05 -2.33 -7.83
CA LEU A 245 11.06 -3.34 -8.15
C LEU A 245 10.52 -4.78 -8.15
N VAL A 246 9.42 -5.03 -7.44
CA VAL A 246 8.90 -6.39 -7.25
C VAL A 246 7.65 -6.66 -8.09
N HIS A 247 6.78 -5.68 -8.23
CA HIS A 247 5.50 -5.83 -8.92
C HIS A 247 5.43 -5.04 -10.23
N SER A 248 6.58 -4.64 -10.78
CA SER A 248 6.65 -4.14 -12.16
C SER A 248 7.94 -4.58 -12.84
N ASP A 249 8.04 -4.34 -14.14
CA ASP A 249 9.25 -4.59 -14.93
C ASP A 249 10.10 -3.31 -15.10
N TYR A 250 9.72 -2.23 -14.40
CA TYR A 250 10.43 -0.96 -14.42
C TYR A 250 11.52 -0.90 -13.36
N SER A 251 12.61 -0.21 -13.71
CA SER A 251 13.73 0.04 -12.81
C SER A 251 13.50 1.21 -11.85
N SER A 252 12.58 2.12 -12.16
CA SER A 252 12.30 3.32 -11.35
C SER A 252 10.96 3.98 -11.68
N VAL A 253 10.50 4.89 -10.81
CA VAL A 253 9.37 5.81 -11.10
C VAL A 253 9.65 6.68 -12.31
N GLU A 254 10.90 7.11 -12.49
CA GLU A 254 11.31 7.90 -13.64
C GLU A 254 11.12 7.14 -14.96
N ALA A 255 11.47 5.85 -15.00
CA ALA A 255 11.26 5.02 -16.19
C ALA A 255 9.78 4.96 -16.59
N ILE A 256 8.89 4.81 -15.61
CA ILE A 256 7.43 4.82 -15.81
C ILE A 256 6.99 6.19 -16.35
N LEU A 257 7.43 7.27 -15.71
CA LEU A 257 7.09 8.61 -16.13
C LEU A 257 7.53 8.86 -17.59
N ARG A 258 8.74 8.45 -17.97
CA ARG A 258 9.24 8.59 -19.34
C ARG A 258 8.38 7.82 -20.35
N GLU A 259 8.00 6.57 -20.07
CA GLU A 259 7.11 5.82 -20.95
C GLU A 259 5.75 6.50 -21.13
N VAL A 260 5.15 6.96 -20.02
CA VAL A 260 3.85 7.64 -20.06
C VAL A 260 3.93 8.96 -20.83
N LEU A 261 4.97 9.76 -20.60
CA LEU A 261 5.18 11.02 -21.31
C LEU A 261 5.38 10.79 -22.81
N LEU A 262 6.16 9.78 -23.20
CA LEU A 262 6.40 9.43 -24.60
C LEU A 262 5.12 8.96 -25.30
N SER A 263 4.38 8.05 -24.67
CA SER A 263 3.10 7.56 -25.18
C SER A 263 2.09 8.71 -25.29
N PHE A 264 1.97 9.55 -24.27
CA PHE A 264 1.06 10.70 -24.29
C PHE A 264 1.45 11.72 -25.37
N ALA A 265 2.74 12.01 -25.54
CA ALA A 265 3.24 12.93 -26.56
C ALA A 265 2.86 12.47 -27.97
N THR A 266 3.04 11.18 -28.24
CA THR A 266 2.94 10.62 -29.60
C THR A 266 1.55 10.13 -29.97
N LYS A 267 0.70 9.76 -28.99
CA LYS A 267 -0.58 9.08 -29.23
C LYS A 267 -1.80 9.80 -28.70
N ALA A 268 -1.67 10.63 -27.65
CA ALA A 268 -2.84 11.22 -27.03
C ALA A 268 -3.47 12.32 -27.91
N PRO A 269 -4.81 12.33 -28.09
CA PRO A 269 -5.52 13.39 -28.79
C PRO A 269 -5.16 14.80 -28.28
N LYS A 270 -5.04 15.77 -29.20
CA LYS A 270 -4.54 17.14 -28.90
C LYS A 270 -5.35 17.90 -27.84
N HIS A 271 -6.63 17.55 -27.66
CA HIS A 271 -7.51 18.18 -26.68
C HIS A 271 -7.28 17.65 -25.25
N LEU A 272 -6.69 16.46 -25.11
CA LEU A 272 -6.43 15.83 -23.83
C LEU A 272 -5.24 16.49 -23.12
N ARG A 273 -5.37 16.53 -21.79
CA ARG A 273 -4.34 16.97 -20.86
C ARG A 273 -3.92 15.81 -19.95
N LEU A 274 -2.69 15.86 -19.43
CA LEU A 274 -2.16 14.92 -18.47
C LEU A 274 -1.80 15.66 -17.19
N ILE A 275 -2.39 15.23 -16.07
CA ILE A 275 -2.04 15.71 -14.73
C ILE A 275 -1.11 14.68 -14.10
N VAL A 276 0.17 15.01 -14.04
CA VAL A 276 1.17 14.25 -13.29
C VAL A 276 1.13 14.73 -11.85
N LYS A 277 0.75 13.85 -10.94
CA LYS A 277 0.63 14.15 -9.52
C LYS A 277 1.84 13.61 -8.77
N HIS A 278 2.61 14.50 -8.16
CA HIS A 278 3.72 14.12 -7.30
C HIS A 278 3.25 13.39 -6.04
N HIS A 279 4.06 12.45 -5.59
CA HIS A 279 3.79 11.76 -4.33
C HIS A 279 4.12 12.68 -3.14
N PRO A 280 3.24 12.84 -2.14
CA PRO A 280 3.49 13.74 -1.00
C PRO A 280 4.75 13.42 -0.20
N MET A 281 5.12 12.13 -0.12
CA MET A 281 6.34 11.70 0.58
C MET A 281 7.62 12.03 -0.18
N ASP A 282 7.56 12.25 -1.51
CA ASP A 282 8.74 12.42 -2.36
C ASP A 282 9.15 13.88 -2.55
N ARG A 283 8.34 14.85 -2.09
CA ARG A 283 8.57 16.30 -2.30
C ARG A 283 10.00 16.74 -1.96
N GLY A 284 10.55 16.21 -0.87
CA GLY A 284 11.92 16.51 -0.43
C GLY A 284 13.00 15.66 -1.08
N PHE A 285 12.64 14.53 -1.69
CA PHE A 285 13.56 13.45 -2.08
C PHE A 285 13.90 13.48 -3.56
N ILE A 286 12.90 13.66 -4.42
CA ILE A 286 13.08 13.61 -5.88
C ILE A 286 12.23 14.72 -6.52
N ASP A 287 12.75 15.28 -7.61
CA ASP A 287 12.06 16.23 -8.47
C ASP A 287 11.98 15.67 -9.89
N TYR A 288 10.77 15.30 -10.31
CA TYR A 288 10.49 14.82 -11.66
C TYR A 288 10.25 15.94 -12.67
N GLY A 289 10.28 17.21 -12.23
CA GLY A 289 10.12 18.37 -13.11
C GLY A 289 11.13 18.37 -14.25
N LYS A 290 12.39 18.00 -13.97
CA LYS A 290 13.44 17.88 -14.99
C LYS A 290 13.08 16.92 -16.12
N VAL A 291 12.54 15.75 -15.78
CA VAL A 291 12.11 14.75 -16.76
C VAL A 291 10.96 15.29 -17.60
N ILE A 292 10.02 16.01 -16.98
CA ILE A 292 8.91 16.62 -17.71
C ILE A 292 9.42 17.73 -18.64
N ASP A 293 10.32 18.59 -18.15
CA ASP A 293 10.91 19.69 -18.93
C ASP A 293 11.66 19.18 -20.17
N GLU A 294 12.42 18.08 -20.04
CA GLU A 294 13.07 17.40 -21.19
C GLU A 294 12.05 17.04 -22.29
N TYR A 295 10.89 16.50 -21.90
CA TYR A 295 9.82 16.18 -22.86
C TYR A 295 9.11 17.43 -23.38
N LEU A 296 8.98 18.50 -22.60
CA LEU A 296 8.41 19.77 -23.07
C LEU A 296 9.33 20.48 -24.06
N GLU A 297 10.64 20.32 -23.95
CA GLU A 297 11.63 20.81 -24.92
C GLU A 297 11.57 19.99 -26.22
N GLN A 298 11.48 18.67 -26.12
CA GLN A 298 11.38 17.77 -27.28
C GLN A 298 10.02 17.88 -28.00
N TYR A 299 8.93 18.12 -27.27
CA TYR A 299 7.56 18.20 -27.77
C TYR A 299 6.86 19.49 -27.29
N PRO A 300 7.16 20.66 -27.90
CA PRO A 300 6.67 21.97 -27.43
C PRO A 300 5.14 22.11 -27.33
N GLU A 301 4.38 21.33 -28.10
CA GLU A 301 2.92 21.28 -28.05
C GLU A 301 2.38 20.77 -26.70
N LEU A 302 3.21 20.14 -25.88
CA LEU A 302 2.85 19.67 -24.54
C LEU A 302 2.83 20.76 -23.47
N LYS A 303 3.39 21.95 -23.76
CA LYS A 303 3.58 23.06 -22.79
C LYS A 303 2.29 23.64 -22.19
N LYS A 304 1.11 23.19 -22.65
CA LYS A 304 -0.22 23.49 -22.08
C LYS A 304 -1.11 22.25 -21.94
N ARG A 305 -0.52 21.07 -22.07
CA ARG A 305 -1.20 19.78 -21.98
C ARG A 305 -0.73 18.99 -20.77
N ILE A 306 0.50 19.20 -20.29
CA ILE A 306 1.04 18.49 -19.13
C ILE A 306 1.11 19.43 -17.93
N TYR A 307 0.58 18.96 -16.80
CA TYR A 307 0.55 19.70 -15.54
C TYR A 307 1.15 18.84 -14.44
N TYR A 308 2.23 19.32 -13.82
CA TYR A 308 2.87 18.67 -12.68
C TYR A 308 2.44 19.36 -11.38
N ILE A 309 1.74 18.62 -10.52
CA ILE A 309 1.11 19.15 -9.30
C ILE A 309 1.53 18.36 -8.07
N HIS A 310 1.49 18.97 -6.89
CA HIS A 310 1.98 18.38 -5.63
C HIS A 310 0.92 18.33 -4.53
N ASP A 311 0.09 19.37 -4.38
CA ASP A 311 -0.67 19.62 -3.15
C ASP A 311 -2.20 19.68 -3.35
N VAL A 312 -2.72 19.02 -4.39
CA VAL A 312 -4.17 18.93 -4.64
C VAL A 312 -4.75 17.62 -4.08
N PRO A 313 -5.91 17.58 -3.41
CA PRO A 313 -6.51 16.33 -2.96
C PRO A 313 -6.92 15.41 -4.13
N MET A 314 -6.59 14.11 -4.05
CA MET A 314 -6.97 13.13 -5.08
C MET A 314 -8.47 13.15 -5.46
N PRO A 315 -9.42 13.24 -4.50
CA PRO A 315 -10.84 13.23 -4.83
C PRO A 315 -11.28 14.33 -5.81
N VAL A 316 -10.55 15.44 -5.89
CA VAL A 316 -10.82 16.50 -6.87
C VAL A 316 -10.62 15.96 -8.29
N PHE A 317 -9.54 15.22 -8.53
CA PHE A 317 -9.27 14.66 -9.85
C PHE A 317 -10.18 13.47 -10.16
N LEU A 318 -10.47 12.63 -9.17
CA LEU A 318 -11.28 11.43 -9.36
C LEU A 318 -12.72 11.73 -9.83
N ARG A 319 -13.27 12.91 -9.49
CA ARG A 319 -14.61 13.33 -9.93
C ARG A 319 -14.68 13.84 -11.38
N HIS A 320 -13.57 14.27 -11.95
CA HIS A 320 -13.54 14.99 -13.23
C HIS A 320 -12.65 14.36 -14.30
N GLY A 321 -11.72 13.49 -13.92
CA GLY A 321 -10.81 12.84 -14.85
C GLY A 321 -11.49 11.89 -15.83
N LYS A 322 -10.87 11.69 -16.99
CA LYS A 322 -11.32 10.76 -18.05
C LYS A 322 -10.63 9.41 -18.01
N GLY A 323 -9.52 9.32 -17.30
CA GLY A 323 -8.79 8.08 -17.09
C GLY A 323 -7.63 8.26 -16.12
N MET A 324 -7.19 7.17 -15.53
CA MET A 324 -6.00 7.13 -14.69
C MET A 324 -5.01 6.12 -15.24
N VAL A 325 -3.75 6.53 -15.36
CA VAL A 325 -2.63 5.61 -15.56
C VAL A 325 -1.94 5.46 -14.21
N THR A 326 -1.73 4.23 -13.76
CA THR A 326 -1.03 3.94 -12.51
C THR A 326 -0.14 2.72 -12.71
N LEU A 327 0.86 2.53 -11.87
CA LEU A 327 1.63 1.30 -11.88
C LEU A 327 0.80 0.19 -11.22
N ASN A 328 0.65 0.26 -9.90
CA ASN A 328 -0.07 -0.70 -9.06
C ASN A 328 -0.62 -0.07 -7.77
N SER A 329 -0.79 1.26 -7.74
CA SER A 329 -1.23 1.98 -6.56
C SER A 329 -2.69 1.68 -6.21
N THR A 330 -3.05 1.67 -4.92
CA THR A 330 -4.47 1.67 -4.48
C THR A 330 -5.25 2.91 -4.92
N SER A 331 -4.56 3.94 -5.43
CA SER A 331 -5.20 5.07 -6.14
C SER A 331 -5.99 4.60 -7.36
N GLY A 332 -5.56 3.51 -8.03
CA GLY A 332 -6.31 2.88 -9.11
C GLY A 332 -7.67 2.37 -8.63
N ILE A 333 -7.72 1.68 -7.49
CA ILE A 333 -8.99 1.24 -6.85
C ILE A 333 -9.88 2.44 -6.50
N SER A 334 -9.27 3.56 -6.06
CA SER A 334 -10.02 4.80 -5.83
C SER A 334 -10.61 5.34 -7.13
N ALA A 335 -9.90 5.26 -8.26
CA ALA A 335 -10.44 5.65 -9.56
C ALA A 335 -11.56 4.72 -10.03
N LEU A 336 -11.43 3.40 -9.83
CA LEU A 336 -12.49 2.43 -10.11
C LEU A 336 -13.75 2.72 -9.29
N LEU A 337 -13.61 3.09 -8.01
CA LEU A 337 -14.74 3.49 -7.16
C LEU A 337 -15.50 4.71 -7.70
N HIS A 338 -14.81 5.57 -8.46
CA HIS A 338 -15.40 6.72 -9.13
C HIS A 338 -15.83 6.44 -10.59
N ASN A 339 -15.90 5.15 -10.98
CA ASN A 339 -16.20 4.70 -12.34
C ASN A 339 -15.33 5.40 -13.41
N MET A 340 -14.04 5.55 -13.09
CA MET A 340 -13.03 6.09 -13.99
C MET A 340 -12.26 4.94 -14.65
N PRO A 341 -12.03 4.98 -15.98
CA PRO A 341 -11.12 4.06 -16.65
C PRO A 341 -9.73 4.06 -16.03
N VAL A 342 -9.15 2.87 -15.82
CA VAL A 342 -7.81 2.73 -15.23
C VAL A 342 -6.94 1.86 -16.11
N LYS A 343 -5.74 2.34 -16.45
CA LYS A 343 -4.65 1.55 -17.01
C LYS A 343 -3.57 1.34 -15.97
N THR A 344 -3.33 0.08 -15.63
CA THR A 344 -2.20 -0.39 -14.83
C THR A 344 -1.01 -0.68 -15.73
N LEU A 345 0.17 -0.23 -15.33
CA LEU A 345 1.45 -0.53 -16.00
C LEU A 345 2.26 -1.60 -15.25
N GLY A 346 1.89 -1.87 -14.01
CA GLY A 346 2.48 -2.91 -13.17
C GLY A 346 1.44 -3.95 -12.81
N ARG A 347 1.88 -4.95 -12.05
CA ARG A 347 1.04 -6.01 -11.53
C ARG A 347 0.25 -5.49 -10.34
N ALA A 348 -1.08 -5.52 -10.43
CA ALA A 348 -1.99 -5.18 -9.35
C ALA A 348 -3.08 -6.25 -9.20
N ASN A 349 -3.59 -6.43 -7.98
CA ASN A 349 -4.63 -7.44 -7.69
C ASN A 349 -6.03 -7.09 -8.25
N TYR A 350 -6.19 -5.87 -8.78
CA TYR A 350 -7.39 -5.42 -9.45
C TYR A 350 -7.18 -5.29 -10.98
N ASP A 351 -6.02 -5.70 -11.49
CA ASP A 351 -5.70 -5.62 -12.92
C ASP A 351 -6.19 -6.85 -13.68
N PHE A 352 -7.42 -6.79 -14.18
CA PHE A 352 -8.00 -7.80 -15.04
C PHE A 352 -9.15 -7.23 -15.88
N ALA A 353 -9.49 -7.95 -16.95
CA ALA A 353 -10.56 -7.56 -17.87
C ALA A 353 -11.88 -7.29 -17.13
N GLY A 354 -12.53 -6.18 -17.48
CA GLY A 354 -13.75 -5.71 -16.83
C GLY A 354 -13.52 -4.72 -15.68
N LEU A 355 -12.37 -4.74 -15.00
CA LEU A 355 -12.03 -3.71 -14.01
C LEU A 355 -11.05 -2.67 -14.56
N THR A 356 -9.99 -3.11 -15.23
CA THR A 356 -8.96 -2.21 -15.78
C THR A 356 -8.86 -2.39 -17.29
N TYR A 357 -8.36 -1.36 -17.97
CA TYR A 357 -8.12 -1.39 -19.40
C TYR A 357 -6.95 -2.32 -19.74
N GLN A 358 -7.24 -3.37 -20.50
CA GLN A 358 -6.28 -4.43 -20.83
C GLN A 358 -5.48 -4.16 -22.11
N GLY A 359 -5.86 -3.16 -22.90
CA GLY A 359 -5.13 -2.77 -24.12
C GLY A 359 -3.79 -2.06 -23.82
N SER A 360 -3.14 -1.58 -24.88
CA SER A 360 -1.87 -0.85 -24.76
C SER A 360 -2.06 0.52 -24.09
N LEU A 361 -1.00 1.07 -23.51
CA LEU A 361 -1.03 2.45 -23.01
C LEU A 361 -1.33 3.46 -24.12
N ASP A 362 -0.80 3.22 -25.32
CA ASP A 362 -0.99 4.05 -26.51
C ASP A 362 -2.47 4.15 -26.91
N ASP A 363 -3.19 3.04 -26.88
CA ASP A 363 -4.61 3.00 -27.26
C ASP A 363 -5.51 3.58 -26.17
N PHE A 364 -5.10 3.46 -24.90
CA PHE A 364 -5.88 3.91 -23.74
C PHE A 364 -6.24 5.41 -23.78
N TRP A 365 -5.39 6.24 -24.39
CA TRP A 365 -5.65 7.68 -24.50
C TRP A 365 -6.88 8.00 -25.34
N SER A 366 -7.16 7.18 -26.36
CA SER A 366 -8.29 7.40 -27.29
C SER A 366 -9.46 6.46 -27.00
N ASN A 367 -9.17 5.27 -26.48
CA ASN A 367 -10.12 4.20 -26.23
C ASN A 367 -10.08 3.84 -24.74
N SER A 368 -10.68 4.69 -23.89
CA SER A 368 -10.81 4.42 -22.46
C SER A 368 -12.13 3.72 -22.16
N GLU A 369 -12.06 2.47 -21.73
CA GLU A 369 -13.21 1.69 -21.29
C GLU A 369 -13.43 1.88 -19.79
N LYS A 370 -14.68 2.14 -19.39
CA LYS A 370 -15.06 2.24 -17.99
C LYS A 370 -15.06 0.86 -17.33
N PRO A 371 -14.76 0.76 -16.02
CA PRO A 371 -14.95 -0.49 -15.32
C PRO A 371 -16.42 -0.91 -15.35
N ASP A 372 -16.66 -2.22 -15.34
CA ASP A 372 -17.97 -2.78 -15.06
C ASP A 372 -18.33 -2.50 -13.59
N ASP A 373 -19.36 -1.66 -13.40
CA ASP A 373 -19.80 -1.23 -12.07
C ASP A 373 -20.29 -2.41 -11.21
N GLY A 374 -20.92 -3.42 -11.82
CA GLY A 374 -21.41 -4.62 -11.14
C GLY A 374 -20.26 -5.49 -10.67
N LEU A 375 -19.29 -5.72 -11.54
CA LEU A 375 -18.07 -6.48 -11.25
C LEU A 375 -17.22 -5.78 -10.18
N PHE A 376 -17.05 -4.45 -10.28
CA PHE A 376 -16.32 -3.69 -9.26
C PHE A 376 -17.03 -3.74 -7.91
N ASN A 377 -18.36 -3.67 -7.91
CA ASN A 377 -19.16 -3.83 -6.70
C ASN A 377 -18.98 -5.23 -6.08
N ALA A 378 -18.92 -6.28 -6.90
CA ALA A 378 -18.65 -7.64 -6.44
C ALA A 378 -17.23 -7.79 -5.88
N TYR A 379 -16.22 -7.25 -6.56
CA TYR A 379 -14.83 -7.16 -6.08
C TYR A 379 -14.75 -6.46 -4.72
N ARG A 380 -15.41 -5.30 -4.58
CA ARG A 380 -15.48 -4.55 -3.32
C ARG A 380 -16.12 -5.38 -2.22
N LYS A 381 -17.32 -5.92 -2.46
CA LYS A 381 -18.06 -6.71 -1.46
C LYS A 381 -17.28 -7.94 -1.03
N PHE A 382 -16.65 -8.65 -1.96
CA PHE A 382 -15.79 -9.78 -1.64
C PHE A 382 -14.69 -9.37 -0.67
N HIS A 383 -13.90 -8.35 -1.00
CA HIS A 383 -12.81 -7.90 -0.15
C HIS A 383 -13.28 -7.41 1.23
N LEU A 384 -14.39 -6.68 1.29
CA LEU A 384 -14.97 -6.20 2.55
C LEU A 384 -15.52 -7.32 3.45
N HIS A 385 -15.90 -8.47 2.89
CA HIS A 385 -16.33 -9.63 3.67
C HIS A 385 -15.22 -10.67 3.91
N LYS A 386 -14.16 -10.70 3.08
CA LYS A 386 -13.11 -11.73 3.12
C LYS A 386 -11.81 -11.24 3.73
N THR A 387 -11.33 -10.05 3.37
CA THR A 387 -9.93 -9.64 3.63
C THR A 387 -9.78 -8.35 4.42
N HIS A 388 -10.81 -7.50 4.48
CA HIS A 388 -10.68 -6.16 5.07
C HIS A 388 -11.20 -6.10 6.49
N ILE A 389 -10.39 -5.48 7.36
CA ILE A 389 -10.76 -5.18 8.74
C ILE A 389 -10.94 -3.67 8.88
N ASN A 390 -12.09 -3.21 9.38
CA ASN A 390 -12.35 -1.80 9.68
C ASN A 390 -11.30 -1.31 10.69
N GLY A 391 -10.41 -0.42 10.23
CA GLY A 391 -9.21 -0.09 10.97
C GLY A 391 -8.32 0.96 10.33
N SER A 392 -7.45 1.52 11.15
CA SER A 392 -6.25 2.26 10.77
C SER A 392 -5.15 1.91 11.78
N PHE A 393 -3.99 1.42 11.29
CA PHE A 393 -2.86 1.06 12.16
C PHE A 393 -2.37 2.22 13.04
N TYR A 394 -2.66 3.46 12.64
CA TYR A 394 -2.21 4.67 13.32
C TYR A 394 -3.21 5.24 14.33
N ASN A 395 -4.32 4.52 14.59
CA ASN A 395 -5.27 4.89 15.64
C ASN A 395 -5.96 3.68 16.26
N LYS A 396 -6.69 2.88 15.47
CA LYS A 396 -7.45 1.73 15.97
C LYS A 396 -7.80 0.78 14.83
N VAL A 397 -7.60 -0.52 15.04
CA VAL A 397 -8.12 -1.60 14.20
C VAL A 397 -9.18 -2.36 15.01
N ILE A 398 -10.37 -2.57 14.44
CA ILE A 398 -11.49 -3.21 15.14
C ILE A 398 -11.38 -4.72 14.92
N LEU A 399 -10.73 -5.39 15.88
CA LEU A 399 -10.61 -6.85 15.92
C LEU A 399 -11.83 -7.46 16.63
N ARG A 400 -12.44 -8.47 16.03
CA ARG A 400 -13.62 -9.18 16.53
C ARG A 400 -13.77 -10.54 15.86
N TYR A 401 -14.48 -11.44 16.50
CA TYR A 401 -14.76 -12.79 16.02
C TYR A 401 -16.15 -13.23 16.54
N PRO A 402 -17.06 -13.75 15.70
CA PRO A 402 -17.00 -13.77 14.23
C PRO A 402 -17.03 -12.37 13.61
N TYR A 403 -16.32 -12.16 12.50
CA TYR A 403 -16.09 -10.81 11.97
C TYR A 403 -17.31 -10.20 11.26
N ASN A 404 -18.04 -11.02 10.49
CA ASN A 404 -19.15 -10.56 9.65
C ASN A 404 -20.51 -10.56 10.38
N GLN A 405 -20.58 -10.93 11.67
CA GLN A 405 -21.83 -11.09 12.44
C GLN A 405 -22.12 -9.90 13.37
N SER A 406 -22.06 -8.66 12.85
CA SER A 406 -22.23 -7.45 13.67
C SER A 406 -23.36 -6.54 13.21
#